data_AF-A0A328UAW0-F1
#
_entry.id   AF-A0A328UAW0-F1
#
_cell.length_a   1.000
_cell.length_b   1.000
_cell.length_c   1.000
_cell.angle_alpha   90.00
_cell.angle_beta   90.00
_cell.angle_gamma   90.00
#
_symmetry.space_group_name_H-M   'P 1'
#
loop_
_entity.id
_entity.type
_entity.pdbx_description
1 polymer ?
#
loop_
_entity_poly.entity_id
_entity_poly.type
_entity_poly.pdbx_seq_one_letter_code
_entity_poly.pdbx_strand_id
1 'polypeptide(L)'
;MELGSYTTAFNFGVFEKQIGGNKVDWGVVTAPVGSLNRDYSDYYKINEIYGISSHSAHKDEAWKFIEFIVGNENFYLQNGDDLLNYGIPTHSELLPQIDGHDLSPLYNKKSTQISNNPYDQIDFNIINAFKIVGQKYMDKVVNGEMDITSAFEKIELEGQQAVNAEAKKLKNVSEEWEMSGNK
;
A
#
# COMPACT_ATOMS: atom_id res chain seq x y z
N MET A 1 -1.76 1.64 -2.57
CA MET A 1 -1.64 2.46 -3.80
C MET A 1 -3.03 3.04 -4.08
N GLU A 2 -3.50 3.94 -3.23
CA GLU A 2 -4.92 4.39 -3.29
C GLU A 2 -5.04 5.91 -3.33
N LEU A 3 -4.28 6.60 -2.47
CA LEU A 3 -4.21 8.06 -2.51
C LEU A 3 -3.63 8.57 -3.84
N GLY A 4 -2.81 7.77 -4.52
CA GLY A 4 -2.19 8.16 -5.80
C GLY A 4 -3.14 8.10 -6.99
N SER A 5 -3.90 7.01 -7.15
CA SER A 5 -4.70 6.77 -8.37
C SER A 5 -5.97 7.63 -8.41
N TYR A 6 -6.68 7.76 -7.29
CA TYR A 6 -7.88 8.61 -7.22
C TYR A 6 -7.51 10.10 -7.35
N THR A 7 -6.51 10.57 -6.60
CA THR A 7 -6.02 11.96 -6.72
C THR A 7 -5.52 12.26 -8.13
N THR A 8 -4.86 11.30 -8.79
CA THR A 8 -4.45 11.45 -10.19
C THR A 8 -5.65 11.59 -11.12
N ALA A 9 -6.69 10.76 -10.95
CA ALA A 9 -7.93 10.86 -11.70
C ALA A 9 -8.62 12.22 -11.50
N PHE A 10 -8.73 12.70 -10.27
CA PHE A 10 -9.27 14.02 -9.95
C PHE A 10 -8.46 15.14 -10.62
N ASN A 11 -7.12 15.02 -10.56
CA ASN A 11 -6.23 15.99 -11.17
C ASN A 11 -6.35 16.06 -12.69
N PHE A 12 -6.70 14.98 -13.39
CA PHE A 12 -6.94 15.05 -14.84
C PHE A 12 -8.07 16.03 -15.19
N GLY A 13 -9.17 16.00 -14.44
CA GLY A 13 -10.28 16.94 -14.61
C GLY A 13 -9.89 18.39 -14.29
N VAL A 14 -9.06 18.58 -13.26
CA VAL A 14 -8.52 19.91 -12.90
C VAL A 14 -7.58 20.44 -13.98
N PHE A 15 -6.68 19.60 -14.52
CA PHE A 15 -5.73 19.98 -15.56
C PHE A 15 -6.41 20.32 -16.88
N GLU A 16 -7.47 19.60 -17.27
CA GLU A 16 -8.27 19.93 -18.46
C GLU A 16 -8.84 21.36 -18.39
N LYS A 17 -9.23 21.80 -17.19
CA LYS A 17 -9.86 23.12 -16.95
C LYS A 17 -8.84 24.27 -16.87
N GLN A 18 -7.53 24.01 -16.89
CA GLN A 18 -6.50 25.04 -16.88
C GLN A 18 -6.27 25.65 -18.27
N ILE A 19 -5.80 26.90 -18.34
CA ILE A 19 -5.51 27.59 -19.61
C ILE A 19 -4.39 26.83 -20.34
N GLY A 20 -4.70 26.31 -21.54
CA GLY A 20 -3.79 25.47 -22.32
C GLY A 20 -3.80 23.98 -21.93
N GLY A 21 -4.71 23.58 -21.03
CA GLY A 21 -4.96 22.19 -20.67
C GLY A 21 -5.52 21.41 -21.85
N ASN A 22 -5.03 20.18 -22.04
CA ASN A 22 -5.59 19.23 -22.99
C ASN A 22 -6.36 18.16 -22.25
N LYS A 23 -7.48 17.72 -22.84
CA LYS A 23 -8.24 16.59 -22.33
C LYS A 23 -7.39 15.32 -22.38
N VAL A 24 -7.34 14.60 -21.26
CA VAL A 24 -6.76 13.26 -21.17
C VAL A 24 -7.91 12.26 -21.30
N ASP A 25 -7.78 11.30 -22.21
CA ASP A 25 -8.69 10.15 -22.27
C ASP A 25 -8.20 9.07 -21.30
N TRP A 26 -8.96 8.81 -20.23
CA TRP A 26 -8.55 7.92 -19.16
C TRP A 26 -9.71 7.07 -18.64
N GLY A 27 -9.36 5.96 -18.00
CA GLY A 27 -10.27 5.11 -17.26
C GLY A 27 -9.53 4.43 -16.11
N VAL A 28 -10.28 4.00 -15.10
CA VAL A 28 -9.73 3.24 -13.98
C VAL A 28 -9.93 1.75 -14.22
N VAL A 29 -8.94 0.95 -13.87
CA VAL A 29 -9.02 -0.51 -13.83
C VAL A 29 -8.48 -1.02 -12.51
N THR A 30 -8.83 -2.25 -12.14
CA THR A 30 -8.30 -2.89 -10.94
C THR A 30 -6.80 -3.10 -11.09
N ALA A 31 -6.04 -3.03 -10.00
CA ALA A 31 -4.62 -3.37 -10.00
C ALA A 31 -4.38 -4.78 -10.58
N PRO A 32 -3.25 -5.03 -11.26
CA PRO A 32 -2.86 -6.36 -11.69
C PRO A 32 -2.73 -7.29 -10.47
N VAL A 33 -3.32 -8.49 -10.56
CA VAL A 33 -3.31 -9.50 -9.48
C VAL A 33 -2.84 -10.84 -10.03
N GLY A 34 -2.25 -11.67 -9.17
CA GLY A 34 -1.77 -12.99 -9.54
C GLY A 34 -2.88 -13.91 -10.04
N SER A 35 -2.55 -14.84 -10.95
CA SER A 35 -3.53 -15.75 -11.57
C SER A 35 -4.24 -16.67 -10.57
N LEU A 36 -3.57 -16.98 -9.45
CA LEU A 36 -4.08 -17.87 -8.41
C LEU A 36 -5.16 -17.22 -7.53
N ASN A 37 -5.11 -15.90 -7.34
CA ASN A 37 -5.99 -15.16 -6.44
C ASN A 37 -6.56 -13.90 -7.13
N ARG A 38 -7.35 -14.09 -8.18
CA ARG A 38 -7.87 -12.98 -9.01
C ARG A 38 -8.83 -12.04 -8.29
N ASP A 39 -9.48 -12.49 -7.22
CA ASP A 39 -10.46 -11.69 -6.48
C ASP A 39 -9.83 -10.85 -5.36
N TYR A 40 -8.58 -11.13 -5.03
CA TYR A 40 -7.87 -10.50 -3.92
C TYR A 40 -6.80 -9.54 -4.41
N SER A 41 -6.66 -8.43 -3.72
CA SER A 41 -5.61 -7.44 -3.94
C SER A 41 -4.90 -7.18 -2.61
N ASP A 42 -3.62 -6.80 -2.66
CA ASP A 42 -2.85 -6.24 -1.53
C ASP A 42 -2.54 -4.75 -1.75
N TYR A 43 -3.13 -4.14 -2.78
CA TYR A 43 -2.85 -2.76 -3.18
C TYR A 43 -3.69 -1.69 -2.46
N TYR A 44 -4.48 -2.05 -1.46
CA TYR A 44 -5.23 -1.11 -0.61
C TYR A 44 -4.70 -1.11 0.83
N LYS A 45 -4.88 0.01 1.54
CA LYS A 45 -4.48 0.16 2.95
C LYS A 45 -5.62 0.80 3.73
N ILE A 46 -6.05 0.13 4.79
CA ILE A 46 -6.99 0.70 5.75
C ILE A 46 -6.20 1.65 6.66
N ASN A 47 -6.57 2.94 6.63
CA ASN A 47 -5.88 3.98 7.41
C ASN A 47 -6.60 4.30 8.72
N GLU A 48 -7.92 4.22 8.74
CA GLU A 48 -8.74 4.69 9.86
C GLU A 48 -9.66 3.57 10.34
N ILE A 49 -9.52 3.21 11.61
CA ILE A 49 -10.32 2.18 12.27
C ILE A 49 -10.79 2.74 13.60
N TYR A 50 -12.09 2.76 13.81
CA TYR A 50 -12.67 3.08 15.13
C TYR A 50 -12.75 1.81 15.97
N GLY A 51 -12.28 1.90 17.22
CA GLY A 51 -12.31 0.79 18.16
C GLY A 51 -12.84 1.23 19.52
N ILE A 52 -13.56 0.33 20.19
CA ILE A 52 -14.02 0.52 21.57
C ILE A 52 -13.10 -0.27 22.50
N SER A 53 -12.51 0.40 23.48
CA SER A 53 -11.67 -0.26 24.49
C SER A 53 -12.46 -1.33 25.25
N SER A 54 -11.87 -2.51 25.40
CA SER A 54 -12.44 -3.61 26.19
C SER A 54 -12.67 -3.25 27.67
N HIS A 55 -11.91 -2.28 28.18
CA HIS A 55 -11.99 -1.77 29.55
C HIS A 55 -12.93 -0.56 29.70
N SER A 56 -13.58 -0.10 28.63
CA SER A 56 -14.52 1.03 28.72
C SER A 56 -15.71 0.69 29.62
N ALA A 57 -16.05 1.60 30.52
CA ALA A 57 -17.29 1.56 31.29
C ALA A 57 -18.52 2.02 30.48
N HIS A 58 -18.32 2.56 29.28
CA HIS A 58 -19.33 3.22 28.45
C HIS A 58 -19.32 2.66 27.02
N LYS A 59 -19.43 1.33 26.89
CA LYS A 59 -19.35 0.64 25.58
C LYS A 59 -20.52 1.00 24.69
N ASP A 60 -21.72 1.09 25.25
CA ASP A 60 -22.94 1.36 24.50
C ASP A 60 -22.99 2.81 24.02
N GLU A 61 -22.55 3.77 24.83
CA GLU A 61 -22.44 5.17 24.43
C GLU A 61 -21.35 5.38 23.38
N ALA A 62 -20.21 4.71 23.53
CA ALA A 62 -19.14 4.74 22.52
C ALA A 62 -19.61 4.16 21.18
N TRP A 63 -20.41 3.08 21.21
CA TRP A 63 -20.99 2.51 20.00
C TRP A 63 -21.94 3.49 19.30
N LYS A 64 -22.86 4.12 20.05
CA LYS A 64 -23.75 5.16 19.50
C LYS A 64 -22.99 6.33 18.91
N PHE A 65 -21.87 6.72 19.51
CA PHE A 65 -21.03 7.80 18.98
C PHE A 65 -20.37 7.40 17.66
N ILE A 66 -19.86 6.17 17.55
CA ILE A 66 -19.33 5.64 16.29
C ILE A 66 -20.43 5.62 15.23
N GLU A 67 -21.61 5.08 15.54
CA GLU A 67 -22.77 5.07 14.64
C GLU A 67 -23.14 6.49 14.17
N PHE A 68 -23.09 7.47 15.06
CA PHE A 68 -23.33 8.87 14.70
C PHE A 68 -22.28 9.43 13.73
N ILE A 69 -20.99 9.12 13.94
CA ILE A 69 -19.90 9.57 13.06
C ILE A 69 -20.05 8.93 11.67
N VAL A 70 -20.20 7.60 11.61
CA VAL A 70 -20.15 6.85 10.35
C VAL A 70 -21.49 6.79 9.62
N GLY A 71 -22.61 7.00 10.33
CA GLY A 71 -23.97 6.88 9.76
C GLY A 71 -24.52 8.16 9.14
N ASN A 72 -23.76 9.27 9.14
CA ASN A 72 -24.24 10.54 8.58
C ASN A 72 -24.00 10.61 7.07
N GLU A 73 -24.85 9.95 6.28
CA GLU A 73 -24.77 9.95 4.81
C GLU A 73 -24.72 11.37 4.21
N ASN A 74 -25.47 12.32 4.78
CA ASN A 74 -25.47 13.71 4.33
C ASN A 74 -24.09 14.37 4.50
N PHE A 75 -23.36 14.04 5.56
CA PHE A 75 -22.00 14.52 5.74
C PHE A 75 -21.08 14.01 4.61
N TYR A 76 -21.17 12.72 4.26
CA TYR A 76 -20.40 12.14 3.16
C TYR A 76 -20.74 12.78 1.80
N LEU A 77 -22.02 13.02 1.53
CA LEU A 77 -22.45 13.66 0.28
C LEU A 77 -22.01 15.12 0.18
N GLN A 78 -22.06 15.87 1.29
CA GLN A 78 -21.70 17.30 1.30
C GLN A 78 -20.19 17.54 1.32
N ASN A 79 -19.42 16.64 1.94
CA ASN A 79 -17.98 16.77 2.09
C ASN A 79 -17.23 15.76 1.21
N GLY A 80 -17.93 15.13 0.26
CA GLY A 80 -17.40 14.06 -0.59
C GLY A 80 -16.06 14.42 -1.17
N ASP A 81 -15.96 15.61 -1.79
CA ASP A 81 -14.75 16.15 -2.41
C ASP A 81 -13.58 16.34 -1.45
N ASP A 82 -13.84 16.82 -0.22
CA ASP A 82 -12.81 17.03 0.79
C ASP A 82 -12.32 15.70 1.39
N LEU A 83 -13.23 14.74 1.54
CA LEU A 83 -12.94 13.39 2.04
C LEU A 83 -12.03 12.60 1.09
N LEU A 84 -12.03 12.93 -0.22
CA LEU A 84 -11.18 12.28 -1.23
C LEU A 84 -9.69 12.42 -0.90
N ASN A 85 -9.30 13.50 -0.23
CA ASN A 85 -7.90 13.71 0.18
C ASN A 85 -7.44 12.71 1.25
N TYR A 86 -8.38 12.08 1.96
CA TYR A 86 -8.13 11.13 3.04
C TYR A 86 -8.27 9.66 2.61
N GLY A 87 -8.79 9.42 1.41
CA GLY A 87 -8.95 8.09 0.81
C GLY A 87 -10.39 7.80 0.40
N ILE A 88 -10.67 6.52 0.12
CA ILE A 88 -12.03 6.05 -0.20
C ILE A 88 -12.69 5.65 1.14
N PRO A 89 -13.76 6.31 1.58
CA PRO A 89 -14.53 5.90 2.76
C PRO A 89 -15.21 4.55 2.54
N THR A 90 -15.58 3.89 3.65
CA THR A 90 -16.32 2.61 3.62
C THR A 90 -17.65 2.74 2.88
N HIS A 91 -18.28 3.92 2.92
CA HIS A 91 -19.46 4.28 2.13
C HIS A 91 -19.09 4.69 0.69
N SER A 92 -18.37 3.81 0.00
CA SER A 92 -17.83 4.06 -1.35
C SER A 92 -18.91 4.34 -2.40
N GLU A 93 -20.13 3.86 -2.17
CA GLU A 93 -21.32 4.12 -2.98
C GLU A 93 -21.78 5.58 -2.96
N LEU A 94 -21.39 6.34 -1.94
CA LEU A 94 -21.72 7.76 -1.79
C LEU A 94 -20.69 8.68 -2.44
N LEU A 95 -19.62 8.13 -3.00
CA LEU A 95 -18.57 8.94 -3.62
C LEU A 95 -19.02 9.52 -4.96
N PRO A 96 -18.71 10.80 -5.22
CA PRO A 96 -18.99 11.41 -6.51
C PRO A 96 -18.14 10.74 -7.60
N GLN A 97 -18.74 10.60 -8.79
CA GLN A 97 -17.99 10.29 -10.01
C GLN A 97 -17.12 11.51 -10.39
N ILE A 98 -15.90 11.25 -10.86
CA ILE A 98 -15.05 12.31 -11.41
C ILE A 98 -15.34 12.40 -12.91
N ASP A 99 -15.88 13.51 -13.37
CA ASP A 99 -16.18 13.80 -14.78
C ASP A 99 -16.94 12.65 -15.52
N GLY A 100 -17.78 11.92 -14.79
CA GLY A 100 -18.58 10.79 -15.32
C GLY A 100 -17.82 9.47 -15.48
N HIS A 101 -16.59 9.36 -14.96
CA HIS A 101 -15.81 8.13 -14.97
C HIS A 101 -16.19 7.20 -13.81
N ASP A 102 -16.21 5.88 -14.08
CA ASP A 102 -16.44 4.84 -13.07
C ASP A 102 -15.19 4.62 -12.21
N LEU A 103 -15.38 4.72 -10.89
CA LEU A 103 -14.32 4.57 -9.87
C LEU A 103 -14.45 3.26 -9.09
N SER A 104 -15.47 2.45 -9.37
CA SER A 104 -15.68 1.13 -8.77
C SER A 104 -14.48 0.18 -8.85
N PRO A 105 -13.63 0.23 -9.89
CA PRO A 105 -12.43 -0.61 -9.95
C PRO A 105 -11.42 -0.37 -8.80
N LEU A 106 -11.50 0.76 -8.09
CA LEU A 106 -10.63 1.04 -6.93
C LEU A 106 -11.02 0.21 -5.69
N TYR A 107 -12.30 -0.16 -5.54
CA TYR A 107 -12.81 -0.82 -4.35
C TYR A 107 -13.46 -2.20 -4.61
N ASN A 108 -13.51 -2.67 -5.87
CA ASN A 108 -14.15 -3.94 -6.24
C ASN A 108 -13.29 -5.20 -5.97
N LYS A 109 -12.09 -5.08 -5.38
CA LYS A 109 -11.25 -6.24 -5.02
C LYS A 109 -11.32 -6.50 -3.52
N LYS A 110 -11.31 -7.78 -3.16
CA LYS A 110 -11.27 -8.18 -1.75
C LYS A 110 -9.89 -7.94 -1.17
N SER A 111 -9.92 -7.64 0.12
CA SER A 111 -8.76 -7.61 0.98
C SER A 111 -8.05 -8.96 1.04
N THR A 112 -6.76 -9.01 0.72
CA THR A 112 -5.93 -10.13 1.19
C THR A 112 -5.82 -10.06 2.72
N GLN A 113 -5.92 -11.22 3.37
CA GLN A 113 -5.64 -11.32 4.81
C GLN A 113 -4.16 -11.50 5.11
N ILE A 114 -3.36 -11.79 4.08
CA ILE A 114 -1.93 -12.07 4.20
C ILE A 114 -1.20 -10.83 3.69
N SER A 115 -0.51 -10.14 4.60
CA SER A 115 0.48 -9.14 4.20
C SER A 115 1.60 -9.86 3.46
N ASN A 116 1.82 -9.47 2.20
CA ASN A 116 2.97 -9.93 1.43
C ASN A 116 4.21 -9.06 1.67
N ASN A 117 4.16 -8.15 2.66
CA ASN A 117 5.26 -7.26 2.97
C ASN A 117 6.35 -8.02 3.76
N PRO A 118 7.51 -8.36 3.15
CA PRO A 118 8.54 -9.11 3.84
C PRO A 118 9.10 -8.36 5.06
N TYR A 119 9.00 -7.02 5.05
CA TYR A 119 9.47 -6.15 6.13
C TYR A 119 8.67 -6.31 7.43
N ASP A 120 7.52 -6.98 7.40
CA ASP A 120 6.73 -7.27 8.61
C ASP A 120 7.36 -8.40 9.46
N GLN A 121 8.23 -9.22 8.86
CA GLN A 121 8.81 -10.42 9.49
C GLN A 121 10.33 -10.43 9.53
N ILE A 122 10.99 -9.70 8.63
CA ILE A 122 12.44 -9.70 8.48
C ILE A 122 12.96 -8.28 8.64
N ASP A 123 14.10 -8.14 9.32
CA ASP A 123 14.77 -6.85 9.49
C ASP A 123 15.01 -6.15 8.15
N PHE A 124 14.77 -4.84 8.13
CA PHE A 124 14.83 -4.06 6.90
C PHE A 124 16.21 -4.07 6.25
N ASN A 125 17.30 -4.16 7.03
CA ASN A 125 18.66 -4.20 6.50
C ASN A 125 18.91 -5.51 5.75
N ILE A 126 18.41 -6.63 6.29
CA ILE A 126 18.52 -7.94 5.66
C ILE A 126 17.81 -7.94 4.30
N ILE A 127 16.55 -7.48 4.26
CA ILE A 127 15.79 -7.40 3.01
C ILE A 127 16.47 -6.46 2.01
N ASN A 128 16.95 -5.30 2.47
CA ASN A 128 17.60 -4.34 1.59
C ASN A 128 18.90 -4.87 0.99
N ALA A 129 19.69 -5.62 1.76
CA ALA A 129 20.91 -6.25 1.25
C ALA A 129 20.61 -7.25 0.12
N PHE A 130 19.56 -8.08 0.29
CA PHE A 130 19.10 -8.96 -0.79
C PHE A 130 18.62 -8.17 -2.02
N LYS A 131 17.81 -7.12 -1.81
CA LYS A 131 17.28 -6.29 -2.90
C LYS A 131 18.39 -5.61 -3.71
N ILE A 132 19.45 -5.13 -3.08
CA ILE A 132 20.60 -4.52 -3.76
C ILE A 132 21.24 -5.51 -4.73
N VAL A 133 21.46 -6.75 -4.30
CA VAL A 133 22.00 -7.81 -5.17
C VAL A 133 21.02 -8.17 -6.27
N GLY A 134 19.74 -8.33 -5.93
CA GLY A 134 18.66 -8.59 -6.88
C GLY A 134 18.59 -7.56 -8.01
N GLN A 135 18.56 -6.28 -7.64
CA GLN A 135 18.48 -5.17 -8.59
C GLN A 135 19.67 -5.14 -9.54
N LYS A 136 20.90 -5.28 -9.01
CA LYS A 136 22.13 -5.33 -9.81
C LYS A 136 22.05 -6.34 -10.95
N TYR A 137 21.52 -7.54 -10.70
CA TYR A 137 21.41 -8.58 -11.72
C TYR A 137 20.18 -8.41 -12.61
N MET A 138 19.07 -7.93 -12.07
CA MET A 138 17.88 -7.66 -12.87
C MET A 138 18.11 -6.52 -13.87
N ASP A 139 18.88 -5.50 -13.51
CA ASP A 139 19.29 -4.43 -14.43
C ASP A 139 20.07 -4.98 -15.64
N LYS A 140 20.96 -5.96 -15.42
CA LYS A 140 21.68 -6.63 -16.50
C LYS A 140 20.75 -7.41 -17.43
N VAL A 141 19.73 -8.06 -16.88
CA VAL A 141 18.73 -8.79 -17.68
C VAL A 141 17.93 -7.81 -18.53
N VAL A 142 17.45 -6.71 -17.94
CA VAL A 142 16.70 -5.66 -18.65
C VAL A 142 17.53 -5.05 -19.78
N ASN A 143 18.84 -4.88 -19.56
CA ASN A 143 19.76 -4.38 -20.57
C ASN A 143 20.19 -5.43 -21.62
N GLY A 144 19.73 -6.69 -21.50
CA GLY A 144 20.12 -7.78 -22.39
C GLY A 144 21.58 -8.25 -22.21
N GLU A 145 22.25 -7.85 -21.12
CA GLU A 145 23.63 -8.22 -20.80
C GLU A 145 23.75 -9.61 -20.17
N MET A 146 22.63 -10.17 -19.69
CA MET A 146 22.56 -11.46 -19.00
C MET A 146 21.19 -12.10 -19.25
N ASP A 147 21.14 -13.43 -19.38
CA ASP A 147 19.87 -14.15 -19.42
C ASP A 147 19.26 -14.30 -18.02
N ILE A 148 17.94 -14.46 -17.98
CA ILE A 148 17.18 -14.54 -16.72
C ILE A 148 17.60 -15.73 -15.84
N THR A 149 18.02 -16.85 -16.42
CA THR A 149 18.41 -18.05 -15.67
C THR A 149 19.73 -17.81 -14.95
N SER A 150 20.76 -17.32 -15.66
CA SER A 150 22.04 -16.94 -15.07
C SER A 150 21.89 -15.87 -14.00
N ALA A 151 20.98 -14.90 -14.21
CA ALA A 151 20.68 -13.88 -13.20
C ALA A 151 20.10 -14.50 -11.92
N PHE A 152 19.16 -15.44 -12.03
CA PHE A 152 18.61 -16.10 -10.84
C PHE A 152 19.66 -16.90 -10.06
N GLU A 153 20.53 -17.65 -10.74
CA GLU A 153 21.64 -18.36 -10.07
C GLU A 153 22.55 -17.39 -9.28
N LYS A 154 22.84 -16.23 -9.86
CA LYS A 154 23.64 -15.19 -9.20
C LYS A 154 22.91 -14.54 -8.05
N ILE A 155 21.62 -14.25 -8.20
CA ILE A 155 20.79 -13.67 -7.14
C ILE A 155 20.67 -14.64 -5.97
N GLU A 156 20.50 -15.94 -6.22
CA GLU A 156 20.43 -16.95 -5.17
C GLU A 156 21.74 -17.01 -4.38
N LEU A 157 22.88 -17.18 -5.08
CA LEU A 157 24.18 -17.32 -4.44
C LEU A 157 24.62 -16.04 -3.72
N GLU A 158 24.66 -14.92 -4.44
CA GLU A 158 25.19 -13.65 -3.89
C GLU A 158 24.17 -12.98 -2.97
N GLY A 159 22.87 -13.17 -3.21
CA GLY A 159 21.81 -12.69 -2.34
C GLY A 159 21.86 -13.38 -0.98
N GLN A 160 22.05 -14.70 -0.93
CA GLN A 160 22.21 -15.42 0.33
C GLN A 160 23.47 -14.97 1.10
N GLN A 161 24.57 -14.69 0.40
CA GLN A 161 25.78 -14.13 1.02
C GLN A 161 25.52 -12.76 1.66
N ALA A 162 24.80 -11.88 0.96
CA ALA A 162 24.44 -10.56 1.47
C ALA A 162 23.52 -10.64 2.70
N VAL A 163 22.51 -11.52 2.66
CA VAL A 163 21.61 -11.81 3.79
C VAL A 163 22.40 -12.30 5.01
N ASN A 164 23.30 -13.27 4.81
CA ASN A 164 24.11 -13.83 5.89
C ASN A 164 25.04 -12.77 6.52
N ALA A 165 25.62 -11.90 5.69
CA ALA A 165 26.50 -10.84 6.16
C ALA A 165 25.75 -9.82 7.03
N GLU A 166 24.58 -9.35 6.60
CA GLU A 166 23.79 -8.40 7.39
C GLU A 166 23.19 -9.01 8.66
N ALA A 167 22.69 -10.25 8.58
CA ALA A 167 22.21 -10.96 9.77
C ALA A 167 23.29 -11.08 10.85
N LYS A 168 24.56 -11.31 10.44
CA LYS A 168 25.70 -11.34 11.35
C LYS A 168 25.98 -9.98 11.98
N LYS A 169 25.92 -8.89 11.20
CA LYS A 169 26.15 -7.53 11.74
C LYS A 169 25.10 -7.17 12.79
N LEU A 170 23.82 -7.44 12.52
CA LEU A 170 22.74 -7.15 13.45
C LEU A 170 22.90 -7.92 14.77
N LYS A 171 23.31 -9.18 14.70
CA LYS A 171 23.58 -9.99 15.91
C LYS A 171 24.72 -9.41 16.74
N ASN A 172 25.81 -9.00 16.11
CA ASN A 172 26.94 -8.38 16.81
C ASN A 172 26.52 -7.07 17.49
N VAL A 173 25.73 -6.23 16.82
CA VAL A 173 25.23 -4.97 17.39
C VAL A 173 24.33 -5.23 18.60
N SER A 174 23.46 -6.24 18.57
CA SER A 174 22.64 -6.60 19.74
C SER A 174 23.49 -7.07 20.91
N GLU A 175 24.51 -7.88 20.66
CA GLU A 175 25.41 -8.41 21.71
C GLU A 175 26.24 -7.27 22.35
N GLU A 176 26.73 -6.31 21.55
CA GLU A 176 27.45 -5.14 22.06
C GLU A 176 26.54 -4.22 22.91
N TRP A 177 25.28 -4.05 22.52
CA TRP A 177 24.32 -3.23 23.26
C TRP A 177 23.99 -3.86 24.62
N GLU A 178 23.77 -5.17 24.67
CA GLU A 178 23.53 -5.91 25.91
C GLU A 178 24.74 -5.88 26.86
N MET A 179 25.97 -5.96 26.32
CA MET A 179 27.20 -5.88 27.11
C MET A 179 27.48 -4.46 27.64
N SER A 180 26.91 -3.41 27.03
CA SER A 180 27.11 -2.02 27.45
C SER A 180 26.31 -1.62 28.71
N GLY A 181 25.45 -2.50 29.22
CA GLY A 181 24.72 -2.28 30.48
C GLY A 181 23.54 -1.31 30.40
N ASN A 182 23.16 -0.86 29.20
CA ASN A 182 21.93 -0.09 28.99
C ASN A 182 20.72 -1.04 29.02
N LYS A 183 20.07 -1.15 30.18
CA LYS A 183 18.72 -1.73 30.33
C LYS A 183 17.74 -0.65 30.77
#